data_AF-K2IHG3-F1
#
_entry.id   AF-K2IHG3-F1
#
_cell.length_a   1.000
_cell.length_b   1.000
_cell.length_c   1.000
_cell.angle_alpha   90.00
_cell.angle_beta   90.00
_cell.angle_gamma   90.00
#
_symmetry.space_group_name_H-M   'P 1'
#
loop_
_entity.id
_entity.type
_entity.pdbx_description
1 polymer ?
#
loop_
_entity_poly.entity_id
_entity_poly.type
_entity_poly.pdbx_seq_one_letter_code
_entity_poly.pdbx_strand_id
1 'polypeptide(L)'
;MSAPGDSPQIECYNGEIRLFAGSWAPRGWEICDGTQPEPYQIFLAPDLRGRVPIGQGQGPGLSPRNFGDTGGSETVSLTLPQMPNHTHDAFAGGSAAYFSNPNRYMWAAQNSAGIAGPYAWPNSSSTPTLFDPGFLATVGGSGGNTADAHENMMPTMALNYIQAQNGNFPERYDGDVVCKVFGSLDDAYVGEVRLACLPFTPDGWLPCDGRLLPMPASNDDPYVLLFTILGWNFGGSVNDKTFGIPNLGSMAVMGIGQGPGLSNRTLGQTAGDASVTLQTNELPPHSHSYTGYVPPDPGDLLPGPQHGVALAYSPGQRLFSNADPDGSMAPQSIGEMGGGEAHENRQPGLTLAYFICYKGVYPMRSSQEHESEAAAIEAALAAAGLKAG
;
A
#
# COMPACT_ATOMS: atom_id res chain seq x y z
N MET A 1 14.07 46.96 -14.18
CA MET A 1 15.47 46.90 -13.72
C MET A 1 15.41 46.66 -12.23
N SER A 2 15.56 45.40 -11.83
CA SER A 2 15.62 44.99 -10.43
C SER A 2 16.91 45.51 -9.80
N ALA A 3 16.87 45.90 -8.53
CA ALA A 3 18.02 46.44 -7.82
C ALA A 3 19.15 45.39 -7.70
N PRO A 4 20.43 45.80 -7.71
CA PRO A 4 21.55 44.87 -7.53
C PRO A 4 21.57 44.41 -6.07
N GLY A 5 21.08 43.19 -5.81
CA GLY A 5 21.00 42.60 -4.47
C GLY A 5 19.89 41.57 -4.30
N ASP A 6 18.86 41.58 -5.16
CA ASP A 6 17.78 40.59 -5.10
C ASP A 6 18.22 39.30 -5.79
N SER A 7 18.56 38.28 -4.99
CA SER A 7 18.59 36.88 -5.43
C SER A 7 17.27 36.56 -6.14
N PRO A 8 17.28 35.91 -7.32
CA PRO A 8 16.06 35.63 -8.08
C PRO A 8 15.07 34.89 -7.17
N GLN A 9 14.02 35.59 -6.76
CA GLN A 9 12.93 34.99 -5.98
C GLN A 9 12.06 34.25 -6.96
N ILE A 10 11.92 32.93 -6.79
CA ILE A 10 10.97 32.14 -7.56
C ILE A 10 9.57 32.67 -7.28
N GLU A 11 8.82 32.97 -8.35
CA GLU A 11 7.42 33.33 -8.22
C GLU A 11 6.63 32.13 -7.65
N CYS A 12 6.13 32.31 -6.43
CA CYS A 12 5.28 31.35 -5.73
C CYS A 12 4.26 32.09 -4.87
N TYR A 13 3.16 31.43 -4.53
CA TYR A 13 2.22 31.97 -3.55
C TYR A 13 2.55 31.50 -2.14
N ASN A 14 2.27 32.34 -1.13
CA ASN A 14 2.31 31.90 0.26
C ASN A 14 1.41 30.67 0.47
N GLY A 15 1.97 29.62 1.06
CA GLY A 15 1.28 28.35 1.28
C GLY A 15 1.26 27.40 0.08
N GLU A 16 1.90 27.73 -1.04
CA GLU A 16 2.05 26.82 -2.16
C GLU A 16 2.89 25.60 -1.78
N ILE A 17 2.38 24.40 -2.06
CA ILE A 17 3.07 23.14 -1.81
C ILE A 17 3.59 22.57 -3.12
N ARG A 18 4.88 22.22 -3.13
CA ARG A 18 5.55 21.58 -4.27
C ARG A 18 6.20 20.26 -3.86
N LEU A 19 6.34 19.36 -4.83
CA LEU A 19 7.18 18.18 -4.68
C LEU A 19 8.64 18.56 -4.89
N PHE A 20 9.51 18.03 -4.04
CA PHE A 20 10.94 18.28 -4.08
C PHE A 20 11.72 16.99 -3.85
N ALA A 21 12.73 16.75 -4.67
CA ALA A 21 13.54 15.53 -4.60
C ALA A 21 14.82 15.70 -3.76
N GLY A 22 15.14 16.91 -3.29
CA GLY A 22 16.25 17.14 -2.36
C GLY A 22 15.88 16.83 -0.90
N SER A 23 16.89 16.68 -0.04
CA SER A 23 16.74 16.28 1.38
C SER A 23 16.57 17.44 2.37
N TRP A 24 16.44 18.67 1.90
CA TRP A 24 16.34 19.89 2.70
C TRP A 24 15.46 20.92 1.97
N ALA A 25 14.81 21.83 2.69
CA ALA A 25 13.97 22.86 2.05
C ALA A 25 14.81 24.05 1.55
N PRO A 26 14.55 24.57 0.33
CA PRO A 26 15.14 25.81 -0.16
C PRO A 26 14.83 27.00 0.76
N ARG A 27 15.67 28.05 0.71
CA ARG A 27 15.43 29.30 1.43
C ARG A 27 14.06 29.88 1.07
N GLY A 28 13.30 30.29 2.08
CA GLY A 28 11.93 30.78 1.91
C GLY A 28 10.87 29.67 1.79
N TRP A 29 11.29 28.41 1.92
CA TRP A 29 10.44 27.22 1.96
C TRP A 29 10.70 26.41 3.22
N GLU A 30 9.73 25.59 3.62
CA GLU A 30 9.84 24.65 4.72
C GLU A 30 9.43 23.23 4.29
N ILE A 31 9.92 22.20 4.98
CA ILE A 31 9.45 20.83 4.78
C ILE A 31 8.07 20.68 5.41
N CYS A 32 7.15 20.00 4.72
CA CYS A 32 5.82 19.67 5.25
C CYS A 32 5.90 18.50 6.25
N ASP A 33 6.51 18.72 7.41
CA ASP A 33 6.66 17.73 8.49
C ASP A 33 5.82 18.03 9.75
N GLY A 34 4.98 19.07 9.70
CA GLY A 34 4.13 19.48 10.81
C GLY A 34 4.86 20.16 11.96
N THR A 35 6.15 20.51 11.79
CA THR A 35 6.88 21.29 12.79
C THR A 35 6.24 22.67 12.96
N GLN A 36 6.31 23.19 14.20
CA GLN A 36 5.74 24.49 14.52
C GLN A 36 6.55 25.60 13.84
N PRO A 37 5.92 26.73 13.50
CA PRO A 37 6.57 27.77 12.76
C PRO A 37 7.59 28.45 13.68
N GLU A 38 8.71 28.91 13.12
CA GLU A 38 9.56 29.90 13.77
C GLU A 38 8.70 31.15 14.14
N PRO A 39 9.07 31.96 15.14
CA PRO A 39 8.23 33.03 15.70
C PRO A 39 7.66 34.08 14.71
N TYR A 40 8.13 34.06 13.46
CA TYR A 40 7.78 34.99 12.39
C TYR A 40 7.08 34.34 11.19
N GLN A 41 6.79 33.03 11.22
CA GLN A 41 6.05 32.36 10.15
C GLN A 41 4.54 32.52 10.32
N ILE A 42 3.88 32.75 9.19
CA ILE A 42 2.45 33.11 9.10
C ILE A 42 1.53 31.90 8.93
N PHE A 43 2.09 30.74 8.53
CA PHE A 43 1.36 29.50 8.28
C PHE A 43 2.12 28.30 8.89
N LEU A 44 1.36 27.30 9.35
CA LEU A 44 1.90 26.00 9.76
C LEU A 44 2.04 25.09 8.54
N ALA A 45 3.22 24.51 8.33
CA ALA A 45 3.38 23.40 7.39
C ALA A 45 2.47 22.22 7.78
N PRO A 46 1.73 21.60 6.84
CA PRO A 46 1.04 20.35 7.12
C PRO A 46 2.05 19.23 7.39
N ASP A 47 1.66 18.23 8.19
CA ASP A 47 2.44 17.00 8.32
C ASP A 47 2.08 16.02 7.22
N LEU A 48 2.90 15.99 6.16
CA LEU A 48 2.73 15.07 5.03
C LEU A 48 3.57 13.81 5.14
N ARG A 49 4.29 13.60 6.25
CA ARG A 49 5.18 12.45 6.42
C ARG A 49 4.39 11.14 6.42
N GLY A 50 4.67 10.27 5.46
CA GLY A 50 3.93 9.03 5.24
C GLY A 50 2.52 9.22 4.66
N ARG A 51 2.19 10.42 4.14
CA ARG A 51 0.84 10.75 3.64
C ARG A 51 0.84 11.14 2.17
N VAL A 52 -0.30 10.88 1.53
CA VAL A 52 -0.61 11.35 0.17
C VAL A 52 -1.67 12.44 0.29
N PRO A 53 -1.46 13.64 -0.27
CA PRO A 53 -2.47 14.70 -0.27
C PRO A 53 -3.74 14.28 -1.02
N ILE A 54 -4.90 14.61 -0.45
CA ILE A 54 -6.22 14.45 -1.10
C ILE A 54 -6.95 15.79 -1.11
N GLY A 55 -7.86 15.98 -2.07
CA GLY A 55 -8.66 17.21 -2.16
C GLY A 55 -9.60 17.40 -0.97
N GLN A 56 -9.70 18.64 -0.47
CA GLN A 56 -10.72 19.03 0.51
C GLN A 56 -12.11 19.00 -0.13
N GLY A 57 -13.14 18.74 0.68
CA GLY A 57 -14.54 18.91 0.32
C GLY A 57 -15.31 17.61 0.43
N GLN A 58 -16.48 17.58 -0.19
CA GLN A 58 -17.34 16.40 -0.23
C GLN A 58 -17.66 16.05 -1.68
N GLY A 59 -17.00 15.01 -2.20
CA GLY A 59 -17.38 14.42 -3.48
C GLY A 59 -18.73 13.70 -3.39
N PRO A 60 -19.46 13.52 -4.51
CA PRO A 60 -20.68 12.73 -4.53
C PRO A 60 -20.47 11.33 -3.95
N GLY A 61 -21.26 10.97 -2.93
CA GLY A 61 -21.16 9.68 -2.24
C GLY A 61 -19.95 9.51 -1.30
N LEU A 62 -19.14 10.56 -1.10
CA LEU A 62 -17.99 10.55 -0.19
C LEU A 62 -18.30 11.26 1.13
N SER A 63 -17.50 10.95 2.15
CA SER A 63 -17.49 11.72 3.39
C SER A 63 -16.83 13.08 3.18
N PRO A 64 -17.28 14.13 3.90
CA PRO A 64 -16.64 15.43 3.86
C PRO A 64 -15.22 15.36 4.45
N ARG A 65 -14.28 16.06 3.82
CA ARG A 65 -12.91 16.28 4.30
C ARG A 65 -12.68 17.77 4.54
N ASN A 66 -12.29 18.13 5.76
CA ASN A 66 -11.85 19.48 6.11
C ASN A 66 -10.35 19.64 5.86
N PHE A 67 -9.89 20.89 5.82
CA PHE A 67 -8.46 21.17 5.76
C PHE A 67 -7.74 20.59 6.99
N GLY A 68 -6.62 19.89 6.74
CA GLY A 68 -5.80 19.30 7.79
C GLY A 68 -6.32 17.98 8.35
N ASP A 69 -7.49 17.49 7.90
CA ASP A 69 -7.95 16.16 8.28
C ASP A 69 -6.93 15.10 7.86
N THR A 70 -6.57 14.22 8.78
CA THR A 70 -5.72 13.05 8.50
C THR A 70 -6.55 11.77 8.58
N GLY A 71 -6.13 10.73 7.86
CA GLY A 71 -6.82 9.44 7.86
C GLY A 71 -6.10 8.39 7.00
N GLY A 72 -6.72 7.22 6.88
CA GLY A 72 -6.14 6.06 6.19
C GLY A 72 -5.33 5.16 7.13
N SER A 73 -4.86 4.03 6.58
CA SER A 73 -3.99 3.06 7.28
C SER A 73 -3.02 2.43 6.28
N GLU A 74 -1.80 2.12 6.72
CA GLU A 74 -0.80 1.41 5.89
C GLU A 74 -1.17 -0.06 5.71
N THR A 75 -1.75 -0.68 6.74
CA THR A 75 -2.23 -2.07 6.70
C THR A 75 -3.65 -2.18 7.26
N VAL A 76 -4.37 -3.25 6.92
CA VAL A 76 -5.72 -3.52 7.42
C VAL A 76 -5.83 -4.97 7.89
N SER A 77 -6.37 -5.17 9.11
CA SER A 77 -6.84 -6.49 9.55
C SER A 77 -8.32 -6.62 9.25
N LEU A 78 -8.69 -7.70 8.57
CA LEU A 78 -10.10 -8.05 8.40
C LEU A 78 -10.71 -8.38 9.76
N THR A 79 -11.99 -8.04 9.92
CA THR A 79 -12.81 -8.40 11.06
C THR A 79 -13.89 -9.37 10.62
N LEU A 80 -14.42 -10.13 11.57
CA LEU A 80 -15.46 -11.11 11.28
C LEU A 80 -16.71 -10.50 10.58
N PRO A 81 -17.21 -9.31 10.95
CA PRO A 81 -18.29 -8.64 10.20
C PRO A 81 -17.93 -8.22 8.77
N GLN A 82 -16.64 -8.14 8.42
CA GLN A 82 -16.17 -7.84 7.06
C GLN A 82 -16.08 -9.09 6.17
N MET A 83 -16.22 -10.30 6.73
CA MET A 83 -16.31 -11.53 5.94
C MET A 83 -17.75 -11.77 5.49
N PRO A 84 -18.02 -11.87 4.18
CA PRO A 84 -19.31 -12.31 3.69
C PRO A 84 -19.67 -13.70 4.23
N ASN A 85 -20.97 -13.92 4.41
CA ASN A 85 -21.50 -15.21 4.80
C ASN A 85 -21.10 -16.26 3.74
N HIS A 86 -20.34 -17.28 4.15
CA HIS A 86 -19.87 -18.35 3.28
C HIS A 86 -19.98 -19.72 3.94
N THR A 87 -19.88 -20.78 3.13
CA THR A 87 -19.88 -22.17 3.59
C THR A 87 -18.80 -22.96 2.87
N HIS A 88 -18.52 -24.15 3.39
CA HIS A 88 -17.61 -25.12 2.79
C HIS A 88 -18.39 -26.36 2.40
N ASP A 89 -17.89 -27.08 1.41
CA ASP A 89 -18.35 -28.41 1.10
C ASP A 89 -17.85 -29.37 2.19
N ALA A 90 -18.74 -30.22 2.71
CA ALA A 90 -18.37 -31.28 3.64
C ALA A 90 -18.46 -32.64 2.96
N PHE A 91 -17.51 -33.52 3.26
CA PHE A 91 -17.40 -34.81 2.58
C PHE A 91 -17.36 -35.99 3.53
N ALA A 92 -17.87 -37.13 3.04
CA ALA A 92 -17.68 -38.45 3.63
C ALA A 92 -17.09 -39.44 2.62
N GLY A 93 -16.39 -40.46 3.12
CA GLY A 93 -15.86 -41.55 2.31
C GLY A 93 -16.88 -42.67 2.09
N GLY A 94 -16.91 -43.24 0.88
CA GLY A 94 -17.77 -44.40 0.57
C GLY A 94 -17.26 -45.75 1.12
N SER A 95 -16.12 -45.79 1.80
CA SER A 95 -15.57 -47.02 2.38
C SER A 95 -16.37 -47.48 3.60
N ALA A 96 -16.35 -48.78 3.90
CA ALA A 96 -16.94 -49.30 5.12
C ALA A 96 -16.23 -48.74 6.36
N ALA A 97 -17.00 -48.39 7.38
CA ALA A 97 -16.51 -47.82 8.62
C ALA A 97 -15.86 -48.90 9.51
N TYR A 98 -14.70 -48.60 10.10
CA TYR A 98 -13.94 -49.52 10.96
C TYR A 98 -13.42 -48.85 12.25
N PHE A 99 -13.58 -47.54 12.40
CA PHE A 99 -13.02 -46.77 13.51
C PHE A 99 -14.11 -46.02 14.28
N SER A 100 -13.97 -45.97 15.60
CA SER A 100 -14.89 -45.25 16.49
C SER A 100 -14.38 -43.88 16.93
N ASN A 101 -13.21 -43.45 16.45
CA ASN A 101 -12.68 -42.12 16.70
C ASN A 101 -12.50 -41.36 15.38
N PRO A 102 -12.69 -40.02 15.39
CA PRO A 102 -12.52 -39.19 14.19
C PRO A 102 -11.06 -38.87 13.85
N ASN A 103 -10.10 -39.17 14.74
CA ASN A 103 -8.74 -38.62 14.65
C ASN A 103 -8.01 -39.11 13.38
N ARG A 104 -7.85 -38.20 12.40
CA ARG A 104 -7.31 -38.43 11.05
C ARG A 104 -8.18 -39.32 10.14
N TYR A 105 -9.45 -39.51 10.49
CA TYR A 105 -10.41 -40.29 9.73
C TYR A 105 -11.55 -39.42 9.17
N MET A 106 -12.27 -39.93 8.17
CA MET A 106 -13.48 -39.30 7.61
C MET A 106 -14.73 -40.09 8.02
N TRP A 107 -15.90 -39.46 8.00
CA TRP A 107 -17.17 -40.20 8.06
C TRP A 107 -17.26 -41.22 6.91
N ALA A 108 -17.91 -42.34 7.17
CA ALA A 108 -17.86 -43.52 6.31
C ALA A 108 -19.21 -44.25 6.20
N ALA A 109 -19.30 -45.17 5.23
CA ALA A 109 -20.48 -46.02 5.06
C ALA A 109 -20.59 -47.08 6.15
N GLN A 110 -21.81 -47.48 6.50
CA GLN A 110 -22.04 -48.52 7.50
C GLN A 110 -21.38 -49.84 7.08
N ASN A 111 -20.69 -50.50 8.01
CA ASN A 111 -20.17 -51.84 7.77
C ASN A 111 -21.25 -52.91 8.00
N SER A 112 -21.21 -54.01 7.26
CA SER A 112 -22.09 -55.17 7.48
C SER A 112 -21.76 -55.97 8.74
N ALA A 113 -20.68 -55.62 9.46
CA ALA A 113 -20.15 -56.35 10.61
C ALA A 113 -20.69 -55.84 11.96
N GLY A 114 -21.56 -54.83 11.97
CA GLY A 114 -22.43 -54.51 13.09
C GLY A 114 -21.85 -53.67 14.23
N ILE A 115 -20.53 -53.53 14.41
CA ILE A 115 -19.97 -52.66 15.46
C ILE A 115 -18.58 -52.15 15.08
N ALA A 116 -18.50 -51.23 14.13
CA ALA A 116 -17.39 -50.28 14.14
C ALA A 116 -17.98 -48.89 13.91
N GLY A 117 -17.48 -47.90 14.66
CA GLY A 117 -18.02 -46.55 14.62
C GLY A 117 -17.92 -45.92 13.22
N PRO A 118 -18.35 -44.65 13.06
CA PRO A 118 -18.75 -44.12 11.75
C PRO A 118 -17.56 -43.68 10.88
N TYR A 119 -16.32 -44.08 11.20
CA TYR A 119 -15.12 -43.53 10.58
C TYR A 119 -14.31 -44.58 9.80
N ALA A 120 -13.65 -44.13 8.72
CA ALA A 120 -12.73 -44.92 7.89
C ALA A 120 -11.49 -44.09 7.48
N TRP A 121 -10.45 -44.77 7.01
CA TRP A 121 -9.28 -44.11 6.41
C TRP A 121 -9.68 -43.31 5.16
N PRO A 122 -9.20 -42.06 5.02
CA PRO A 122 -9.22 -41.40 3.72
C PRO A 122 -8.35 -42.22 2.77
N ASN A 123 -8.92 -42.73 1.67
CA ASN A 123 -8.17 -43.49 0.67
C ASN A 123 -8.55 -43.03 -0.74
N SER A 124 -7.71 -43.33 -1.73
CA SER A 124 -7.96 -42.92 -3.13
C SER A 124 -9.21 -43.56 -3.76
N SER A 125 -9.81 -44.57 -3.11
CA SER A 125 -11.07 -45.21 -3.51
C SER A 125 -12.29 -44.67 -2.74
N SER A 126 -12.10 -43.90 -1.67
CA SER A 126 -13.16 -43.15 -0.99
C SER A 126 -13.34 -41.84 -1.73
N THR A 127 -14.03 -41.89 -2.88
CA THR A 127 -14.49 -40.68 -3.58
C THR A 127 -15.24 -39.82 -2.57
N PRO A 128 -14.73 -38.63 -2.20
CA PRO A 128 -15.38 -37.76 -1.24
C PRO A 128 -16.81 -37.49 -1.73
N THR A 129 -17.78 -37.98 -0.98
CA THR A 129 -19.20 -37.81 -1.28
C THR A 129 -19.67 -36.57 -0.56
N LEU A 130 -20.13 -35.58 -1.31
CA LEU A 130 -20.61 -34.31 -0.80
C LEU A 130 -21.88 -34.52 0.03
N PHE A 131 -21.89 -34.06 1.28
CA PHE A 131 -23.10 -34.02 2.10
C PHE A 131 -24.14 -33.04 1.56
N ASP A 132 -25.35 -33.08 2.12
CA ASP A 132 -26.34 -32.01 1.94
C ASP A 132 -25.71 -30.63 2.20
N PRO A 133 -25.90 -29.62 1.33
CA PRO A 133 -25.34 -28.28 1.52
C PRO A 133 -25.78 -27.58 2.82
N GLY A 134 -26.88 -28.01 3.44
CA GLY A 134 -27.34 -27.56 4.76
C GLY A 134 -26.63 -28.24 5.93
N PHE A 135 -25.74 -29.21 5.66
CA PHE A 135 -24.95 -29.88 6.68
C PHE A 135 -24.01 -28.92 7.42
N LEU A 136 -23.30 -28.05 6.68
CA LEU A 136 -22.55 -26.95 7.26
C LEU A 136 -23.36 -25.67 7.16
N ALA A 137 -23.69 -25.08 8.30
CA ALA A 137 -24.31 -23.77 8.33
C ALA A 137 -23.36 -22.73 7.72
N THR A 138 -23.94 -21.80 6.96
CA THR A 138 -23.23 -20.62 6.48
C THR A 138 -22.77 -19.79 7.68
N VAL A 139 -21.50 -19.40 7.70
CA VAL A 139 -20.93 -18.72 8.86
C VAL A 139 -21.24 -17.25 8.88
N GLY A 140 -21.88 -16.83 9.98
CA GLY A 140 -21.94 -15.45 10.42
C GLY A 140 -21.53 -15.35 11.90
N GLY A 141 -20.38 -14.74 12.16
CA GLY A 141 -20.25 -13.94 13.38
C GLY A 141 -19.96 -14.60 14.74
N SER A 142 -19.27 -15.75 14.84
CA SER A 142 -18.65 -16.15 16.12
C SER A 142 -17.25 -16.75 15.95
N GLY A 143 -16.22 -15.96 16.31
CA GLY A 143 -14.80 -16.29 16.25
C GLY A 143 -13.90 -15.13 16.71
N GLY A 144 -12.69 -15.42 17.17
CA GLY A 144 -11.77 -14.47 17.83
C GLY A 144 -11.26 -13.31 16.97
N ASN A 145 -10.66 -12.30 17.62
CA ASN A 145 -10.65 -10.92 17.13
C ASN A 145 -9.58 -10.50 16.11
N THR A 146 -8.57 -11.28 15.74
CA THR A 146 -7.48 -10.69 14.94
C THR A 146 -6.96 -11.64 13.88
N ALA A 147 -7.40 -11.42 12.65
CA ALA A 147 -6.62 -11.72 11.47
C ALA A 147 -5.31 -10.92 11.48
N ASP A 148 -4.26 -11.47 10.88
CA ASP A 148 -3.07 -10.70 10.54
C ASP A 148 -3.45 -9.55 9.59
N ALA A 149 -2.68 -8.47 9.63
CA ALA A 149 -2.91 -7.30 8.80
C ALA A 149 -2.25 -7.49 7.42
N HIS A 150 -2.95 -7.13 6.35
CA HIS A 150 -2.44 -7.12 4.98
C HIS A 150 -2.15 -5.69 4.50
N GLU A 151 -1.33 -5.57 3.45
CA GLU A 151 -0.95 -4.30 2.81
C GLU A 151 -2.18 -3.54 2.29
N ASN A 152 -2.24 -2.22 2.53
CA ASN A 152 -3.34 -1.35 2.11
C ASN A 152 -2.84 -0.09 1.38
N MET A 153 -1.54 -0.01 1.12
CA MET A 153 -0.97 1.04 0.29
C MET A 153 -0.82 0.58 -1.15
N MET A 154 -1.27 1.42 -2.07
CA MET A 154 -0.90 1.32 -3.47
C MET A 154 0.61 1.60 -3.66
N PRO A 155 1.22 1.24 -4.81
CA PRO A 155 2.61 1.56 -5.08
C PRO A 155 2.86 3.06 -4.93
N THR A 156 3.81 3.39 -4.06
CA THR A 156 4.14 4.76 -3.68
C THR A 156 5.64 4.97 -3.66
N MET A 157 6.07 6.19 -3.97
CA MET A 157 7.45 6.64 -3.76
C MET A 157 7.47 7.84 -2.82
N ALA A 158 8.41 7.82 -1.87
CA ALA A 158 8.57 8.89 -0.89
C ALA A 158 9.42 10.05 -1.45
N LEU A 159 8.82 11.23 -1.54
CA LEU A 159 9.47 12.51 -1.91
C LEU A 159 9.16 13.59 -0.87
N ASN A 160 9.94 14.67 -0.86
CA ASN A 160 9.62 15.79 0.00
C ASN A 160 8.43 16.58 -0.55
N TYR A 161 7.58 17.04 0.36
CA TYR A 161 6.68 18.16 0.10
C TYR A 161 7.28 19.38 0.78
N ILE A 162 7.43 20.48 0.04
CA ILE A 162 7.90 21.76 0.57
C ILE A 162 6.82 22.83 0.42
N GLN A 163 6.69 23.70 1.41
CA GLN A 163 5.72 24.79 1.43
C GLN A 163 6.39 26.16 1.40
N ALA A 164 5.94 27.04 0.50
CA ALA A 164 6.41 28.42 0.39
C ALA A 164 5.98 29.26 1.60
N GLN A 165 6.95 29.94 2.23
CA GLN A 165 6.75 30.80 3.40
C GLN A 165 6.76 32.29 3.07
N ASN A 166 7.49 32.66 2.02
CA ASN A 166 7.74 34.04 1.60
C ASN A 166 7.40 34.25 0.12
N GLY A 167 6.27 33.73 -0.32
CA GLY A 167 5.70 33.98 -1.64
C GLY A 167 4.82 35.23 -1.69
N ASN A 168 4.30 35.51 -2.88
CA ASN A 168 3.31 36.57 -3.08
C ASN A 168 2.00 36.19 -2.37
N PHE A 169 1.32 37.17 -1.79
CA PHE A 169 -0.07 36.96 -1.37
C PHE A 169 -0.93 36.91 -2.63
N PRO A 170 -1.80 35.89 -2.80
CA PRO A 170 -2.72 35.86 -3.91
C PRO A 170 -3.74 36.99 -3.74
N GLU A 171 -3.54 38.10 -4.45
CA GLU A 171 -4.56 39.14 -4.57
C GLU A 171 -5.75 38.55 -5.34
N ARG A 172 -6.98 38.95 -4.97
CA ARG A 172 -8.19 38.50 -5.68
C ARG A 172 -8.17 39.10 -7.09
N TYR A 173 -7.68 38.32 -8.06
CA TYR A 173 -7.78 38.47 -9.52
C TYR A 173 -8.04 39.90 -10.03
N ASP A 174 -6.99 40.63 -10.41
CA ASP A 174 -7.12 41.92 -11.14
C ASP A 174 -7.10 41.78 -12.67
N GLY A 175 -6.85 40.57 -13.19
CA GLY A 175 -6.92 40.27 -14.62
C GLY A 175 -5.58 40.09 -15.34
N ASP A 176 -4.42 40.30 -14.70
CA ASP A 176 -3.13 40.29 -15.42
C ASP A 176 -2.06 39.28 -14.92
N VAL A 177 -2.37 38.40 -13.96
CA VAL A 177 -1.39 37.41 -13.47
C VAL A 177 -1.55 36.07 -14.18
N VAL A 178 -0.63 35.78 -15.13
CA VAL A 178 -0.48 34.45 -15.74
C VAL A 178 0.28 33.55 -14.79
N CYS A 179 -0.41 32.68 -14.04
CA CYS A 179 0.24 31.56 -13.36
C CYS A 179 0.90 30.64 -14.40
N LYS A 180 2.22 30.71 -14.53
CA LYS A 180 2.96 29.82 -15.44
C LYS A 180 3.30 28.51 -14.72
N VAL A 181 2.57 27.44 -15.06
CA VAL A 181 2.86 26.08 -14.56
C VAL A 181 4.28 25.62 -14.92
N PHE A 182 4.82 26.11 -16.03
CA PHE A 182 6.24 26.07 -16.40
C PHE A 182 6.59 27.46 -16.92
N GLY A 183 7.12 28.32 -16.05
CA GLY A 183 7.47 29.70 -16.40
C GLY A 183 8.75 29.82 -17.21
N SER A 184 9.49 30.94 -17.06
CA SER A 184 10.89 30.92 -17.52
C SER A 184 11.66 29.90 -16.68
N LEU A 185 12.84 29.45 -17.13
CA LEU A 185 13.67 28.50 -16.36
C LEU A 185 14.04 29.04 -14.95
N ASP A 186 13.85 30.34 -14.71
CA ASP A 186 14.03 31.01 -13.42
C ASP A 186 12.88 30.76 -12.41
N ASP A 187 11.79 30.10 -12.82
CA ASP A 187 10.58 29.90 -12.01
C ASP A 187 10.51 28.52 -11.32
N ALA A 188 11.59 27.73 -11.32
CA ALA A 188 11.64 26.41 -10.67
C ALA A 188 13.01 26.14 -10.03
N TYR A 189 13.02 25.44 -8.89
CA TYR A 189 14.28 24.96 -8.30
C TYR A 189 14.79 23.72 -9.03
N VAL A 190 16.10 23.58 -9.13
CA VAL A 190 16.71 22.30 -9.51
C VAL A 190 16.31 21.23 -8.48
N GLY A 191 15.82 20.08 -8.95
CA GLY A 191 15.29 19.00 -8.12
C GLY A 191 13.81 19.16 -7.74
N GLU A 192 13.16 20.24 -8.15
CA GLU A 192 11.70 20.39 -8.05
C GLU A 192 10.98 19.40 -8.99
N VAL A 193 9.90 18.81 -8.51
CA VAL A 193 9.06 17.88 -9.28
C VAL A 193 7.69 18.51 -9.53
N ARG A 194 7.25 18.51 -10.78
CA ARG A 194 5.92 19.01 -11.19
C ARG A 194 5.11 17.93 -11.87
N LEU A 195 3.81 17.94 -11.60
CA LEU A 195 2.82 17.13 -12.28
C LEU A 195 2.18 17.95 -13.40
N ALA A 196 2.07 17.39 -14.61
CA ALA A 196 1.44 18.07 -15.73
C ALA A 196 0.77 17.12 -16.74
N CYS A 197 -0.18 17.67 -17.50
CA CYS A 197 -0.86 17.01 -18.61
C CYS A 197 -0.13 17.26 -19.95
N LEU A 198 1.20 17.20 -19.97
CA LEU A 198 2.00 17.45 -21.17
C LEU A 198 2.40 16.15 -21.87
N PRO A 199 2.24 16.02 -23.20
CA PRO A 199 2.63 14.82 -23.94
C PRO A 199 4.12 14.81 -24.34
N PHE A 200 4.89 15.82 -23.91
CA PHE A 200 6.32 15.95 -24.19
C PHE A 200 7.03 16.52 -22.94
N THR A 201 8.34 16.32 -22.88
CA THR A 201 9.19 16.87 -21.81
C THR A 201 9.59 18.31 -22.15
N PRO A 202 9.29 19.30 -21.29
CA PRO A 202 9.75 20.67 -21.47
C PRO A 202 11.28 20.80 -21.43
N ASP A 203 11.83 21.81 -22.11
CA ASP A 203 13.27 22.11 -22.00
C ASP A 203 13.65 22.42 -20.54
N GLY A 204 14.80 21.92 -20.09
CA GLY A 204 15.25 22.04 -18.69
C GLY A 204 14.60 21.08 -17.69
N TRP A 205 13.74 20.16 -18.17
CA TRP A 205 13.10 19.12 -17.37
C TRP A 205 13.42 17.72 -17.88
N LEU A 206 13.28 16.72 -17.01
CA LEU A 206 13.35 15.29 -17.36
C LEU A 206 12.08 14.60 -16.87
N PRO A 207 11.55 13.59 -17.59
CA PRO A 207 10.48 12.77 -17.04
C PRO A 207 10.98 11.97 -15.84
N CYS A 208 10.16 11.79 -14.81
CA CYS A 208 10.50 10.97 -13.65
C CYS A 208 10.34 9.46 -13.98
N ASP A 209 11.24 8.92 -14.80
CA ASP A 209 11.18 7.55 -15.32
C ASP A 209 12.26 6.61 -14.78
N GLY A 210 13.01 7.02 -13.75
CA GLY A 210 14.01 6.17 -13.11
C GLY A 210 15.31 5.99 -13.87
N ARG A 211 15.53 6.69 -14.99
CA ARG A 211 16.75 6.52 -15.78
C ARG A 211 18.00 6.89 -14.98
N LEU A 212 19.11 6.22 -15.29
CA LEU A 212 20.43 6.62 -14.83
C LEU A 212 20.99 7.73 -15.73
N LEU A 213 21.50 8.79 -15.12
CA LEU A 213 22.18 9.90 -15.76
C LEU A 213 23.69 9.81 -15.53
N PRO A 214 24.51 10.30 -16.47
CA PRO A 214 25.96 10.37 -16.27
C PRO A 214 26.27 11.28 -15.08
N MET A 215 27.18 10.83 -14.22
CA MET A 215 27.71 11.64 -13.14
C MET A 215 28.52 12.81 -13.74
N PRO A 216 28.42 14.03 -13.18
CA PRO A 216 29.20 15.17 -13.63
C PRO A 216 30.70 14.90 -13.52
N ALA A 217 31.44 15.24 -14.57
CA ALA A 217 32.90 15.26 -14.64
C ALA A 217 33.49 16.67 -14.53
N SER A 218 32.67 17.71 -14.74
CA SER A 218 33.05 19.12 -14.73
C SER A 218 31.89 20.04 -14.31
N ASN A 219 32.20 21.32 -14.06
CA ASN A 219 31.20 22.33 -13.67
C ASN A 219 30.21 22.67 -14.79
N ASP A 220 30.56 22.40 -16.06
CA ASP A 220 29.75 22.73 -17.22
C ASP A 220 28.77 21.60 -17.61
N ASP A 221 28.80 20.47 -16.89
CA ASP A 221 27.93 19.33 -17.21
C ASP A 221 26.46 19.66 -16.94
N PRO A 222 25.54 19.29 -17.86
CA PRO A 222 24.16 19.74 -17.82
C PRO A 222 23.39 19.27 -16.57
N TYR A 223 23.86 18.23 -15.89
CA TYR A 223 23.19 17.65 -14.73
C TYR A 223 23.96 17.85 -13.41
N VAL A 224 25.00 18.71 -13.40
CA VAL A 224 25.83 18.93 -12.22
C VAL A 224 25.03 19.40 -11.01
N LEU A 225 24.15 20.38 -11.21
CA LEU A 225 23.30 20.90 -10.15
C LEU A 225 22.34 19.84 -9.64
N LEU A 226 21.72 19.08 -10.54
CA LEU A 226 20.77 18.04 -10.17
C LEU A 226 21.44 16.95 -9.33
N PHE A 227 22.65 16.53 -9.69
CA PHE A 227 23.42 15.56 -8.91
C PHE A 227 23.70 16.07 -7.49
N THR A 228 24.01 17.36 -7.31
CA THR A 228 24.25 17.92 -5.96
C THR A 228 23.02 17.83 -5.05
N ILE A 229 21.82 17.80 -5.63
CA ILE A 229 20.54 17.71 -4.90
C ILE A 229 20.14 16.26 -4.65
N LEU A 230 20.22 15.41 -5.67
CA LEU A 230 19.74 14.03 -5.58
C LEU A 230 20.75 13.06 -4.97
N GLY A 231 22.05 13.29 -5.19
CA GLY A 231 23.09 12.29 -4.94
C GLY A 231 22.74 10.95 -5.58
N TRP A 232 22.90 9.87 -4.82
CA TRP A 232 22.54 8.50 -5.24
C TRP A 232 21.21 7.98 -4.67
N ASN A 233 20.36 8.86 -4.14
CA ASN A 233 19.11 8.45 -3.48
C ASN A 233 18.14 7.70 -4.40
N PHE A 234 18.31 7.82 -5.72
CA PHE A 234 17.48 7.18 -6.73
C PHE A 234 18.25 6.16 -7.60
N GLY A 235 19.41 5.69 -7.11
CA GLY A 235 20.25 4.70 -7.79
C GLY A 235 21.50 5.27 -8.46
N GLY A 236 22.15 4.42 -9.26
CA GLY A 236 23.47 4.68 -9.82
C GLY A 236 24.60 4.38 -8.84
N SER A 237 25.84 4.60 -9.26
CA SER A 237 27.01 4.41 -8.40
C SER A 237 28.18 5.26 -8.87
N VAL A 238 29.10 5.54 -7.95
CA VAL A 238 30.38 6.19 -8.28
C VAL A 238 31.23 5.35 -9.23
N ASN A 239 31.15 4.02 -9.14
CA ASN A 239 31.93 3.09 -9.97
C ASN A 239 31.48 3.12 -11.43
N ASP A 240 30.17 3.18 -11.64
CA ASP A 240 29.57 3.26 -12.96
C ASP A 240 29.51 4.70 -13.48
N LYS A 241 29.94 5.67 -12.65
CA LYS A 241 29.86 7.12 -12.90
C LYS A 241 28.44 7.53 -13.32
N THR A 242 27.45 7.08 -12.57
CA THR A 242 26.04 7.41 -12.81
C THR A 242 25.31 7.76 -11.52
N PHE A 243 24.20 8.47 -11.65
CA PHE A 243 23.22 8.69 -10.58
C PHE A 243 21.80 8.56 -11.16
N GLY A 244 20.83 8.16 -10.34
CA GLY A 244 19.44 8.01 -10.79
C GLY A 244 18.57 9.25 -10.57
N ILE A 245 17.46 9.32 -11.28
CA ILE A 245 16.34 10.23 -11.01
C ILE A 245 15.12 9.45 -10.50
N PRO A 246 14.10 10.09 -9.89
CA PRO A 246 12.91 9.39 -9.42
C PRO A 246 12.21 8.59 -10.53
N ASN A 247 11.63 7.45 -10.16
CA ASN A 247 10.72 6.68 -11.02
C ASN A 247 9.30 6.77 -10.45
N LEU A 248 8.47 7.63 -11.04
CA LEU A 248 7.07 7.81 -10.63
C LEU A 248 6.09 7.08 -11.54
N GLY A 249 6.58 6.18 -12.39
CA GLY A 249 5.75 5.35 -13.25
C GLY A 249 4.82 4.47 -12.44
N SER A 250 3.50 4.69 -12.59
CA SER A 250 2.44 3.94 -11.88
C SER A 250 2.51 4.02 -10.34
N MET A 251 3.13 5.08 -9.78
CA MET A 251 3.23 5.29 -8.34
C MET A 251 2.52 6.58 -7.91
N ALA A 252 1.92 6.56 -6.73
CA ALA A 252 1.51 7.78 -6.03
C ALA A 252 2.72 8.38 -5.27
N VAL A 253 2.69 9.69 -5.01
CA VAL A 253 3.77 10.36 -4.27
C VAL A 253 3.37 10.57 -2.82
N MET A 254 4.20 10.07 -1.90
CA MET A 254 4.02 10.16 -0.45
C MET A 254 5.10 11.05 0.17
N GLY A 255 4.79 11.74 1.27
CA GLY A 255 5.80 12.53 1.98
C GLY A 255 6.82 11.65 2.70
N ILE A 256 8.10 12.04 2.69
CA ILE A 256 9.14 11.35 3.48
C ILE A 256 8.88 11.47 4.99
N GLY A 257 9.53 10.62 5.78
CA GLY A 257 9.55 10.70 7.25
C GLY A 257 8.51 9.81 7.93
N GLN A 258 8.34 10.03 9.23
CA GLN A 258 7.44 9.26 10.08
C GLN A 258 6.34 10.15 10.65
N GLY A 259 5.16 10.15 10.03
CA GLY A 259 3.98 10.77 10.59
C GLY A 259 3.48 10.00 11.84
N PRO A 260 2.70 10.64 12.73
CA PRO A 260 2.12 9.96 13.89
C PRO A 260 1.33 8.70 13.48
N GLY A 261 1.70 7.57 14.08
CA GLY A 261 1.06 6.27 13.83
C GLY A 261 1.41 5.61 12.48
N LEU A 262 2.41 6.12 11.75
CA LEU A 262 2.86 5.57 10.48
C LEU A 262 4.30 5.03 10.55
N SER A 263 4.67 4.25 9.55
CA SER A 263 6.03 3.76 9.34
C SER A 263 6.93 4.87 8.81
N ASN A 264 8.20 4.87 9.21
CA ASN A 264 9.17 5.85 8.72
C ASN A 264 9.53 5.60 7.25
N ARG A 265 9.58 6.66 6.43
CA ARG A 265 9.97 6.61 5.02
C ARG A 265 11.22 7.44 4.72
N THR A 266 12.17 6.88 3.98
CA THR A 266 13.34 7.62 3.49
C THR A 266 13.12 8.13 2.06
N LEU A 267 13.85 9.18 1.67
CA LEU A 267 13.77 9.75 0.33
C LEU A 267 14.05 8.68 -0.74
N GLY A 268 13.19 8.60 -1.75
CA GLY A 268 13.28 7.63 -2.84
C GLY A 268 12.84 6.22 -2.48
N GLN A 269 12.49 5.94 -1.21
CA GLN A 269 11.96 4.65 -0.81
C GLN A 269 10.63 4.37 -1.50
N THR A 270 10.48 3.16 -2.04
CA THR A 270 9.23 2.64 -2.58
C THR A 270 8.51 1.78 -1.54
N ALA A 271 7.19 1.75 -1.60
CA ALA A 271 6.35 0.94 -0.72
C ALA A 271 4.96 0.68 -1.32
N GLY A 272 4.21 -0.23 -0.71
CA GLY A 272 2.89 -0.62 -1.17
C GLY A 272 2.92 -1.53 -2.40
N ASP A 273 1.79 -2.18 -2.64
CA ASP A 273 1.64 -3.20 -3.68
C ASP A 273 0.49 -2.86 -4.63
N ALA A 274 0.65 -3.17 -5.92
CA ALA A 274 -0.40 -2.95 -6.92
C ALA A 274 -1.58 -3.91 -6.75
N SER A 275 -1.33 -5.08 -6.17
CA SER A 275 -2.33 -6.10 -5.89
C SER A 275 -1.95 -6.87 -4.63
N VAL A 276 -2.95 -7.33 -3.88
CA VAL A 276 -2.75 -8.09 -2.63
C VAL A 276 -3.45 -9.43 -2.75
N THR A 277 -2.76 -10.49 -2.34
CA THR A 277 -3.36 -11.83 -2.15
C THR A 277 -3.56 -12.04 -0.66
N LEU A 278 -4.82 -12.22 -0.26
CA LEU A 278 -5.14 -12.57 1.12
C LEU A 278 -4.66 -13.98 1.46
N GLN A 279 -3.89 -14.09 2.53
CA GLN A 279 -3.42 -15.35 3.09
C GLN A 279 -4.39 -15.88 4.16
N THR A 280 -4.32 -17.18 4.45
CA THR A 280 -5.22 -17.82 5.42
C THR A 280 -5.13 -17.19 6.82
N ASN A 281 -3.94 -16.75 7.24
CA ASN A 281 -3.75 -16.04 8.51
C ASN A 281 -4.28 -14.60 8.51
N GLU A 282 -4.58 -14.03 7.34
CA GLU A 282 -5.21 -12.71 7.17
C GLU A 282 -6.75 -12.82 7.10
N LEU A 283 -7.30 -14.02 7.25
CA LEU A 283 -8.73 -14.27 7.45
C LEU A 283 -9.04 -14.42 8.95
N PRO A 284 -10.08 -13.73 9.46
CA PRO A 284 -10.48 -13.88 10.85
C PRO A 284 -10.83 -15.33 11.18
N PRO A 285 -10.40 -15.85 12.34
CA PRO A 285 -10.84 -17.15 12.82
C PRO A 285 -12.36 -17.21 12.92
N HIS A 286 -12.97 -18.24 12.36
CA HIS A 286 -14.42 -18.42 12.35
C HIS A 286 -14.79 -19.90 12.44
N SER A 287 -16.06 -20.19 12.75
CA SER A 287 -16.53 -21.56 13.02
C SER A 287 -17.88 -21.82 12.37
N HIS A 288 -18.05 -22.99 11.75
CA HIS A 288 -19.32 -23.47 11.20
C HIS A 288 -20.10 -24.28 12.24
N SER A 289 -21.42 -24.13 12.25
CA SER A 289 -22.30 -25.07 12.95
C SER A 289 -22.62 -26.25 12.02
N TYR A 290 -22.78 -27.44 12.60
CA TYR A 290 -23.17 -28.64 11.87
C TYR A 290 -24.64 -28.93 12.10
N THR A 291 -25.37 -29.30 11.04
CA THR A 291 -26.76 -29.76 11.12
C THR A 291 -26.83 -31.25 10.80
N GLY A 292 -27.40 -32.03 11.70
CA GLY A 292 -27.69 -33.44 11.46
C GLY A 292 -29.18 -33.68 11.18
N TYR A 293 -29.48 -34.79 10.50
CA TYR A 293 -30.84 -35.28 10.29
C TYR A 293 -31.27 -36.21 11.44
N VAL A 294 -32.51 -36.04 11.92
CA VAL A 294 -33.13 -36.97 12.87
C VAL A 294 -34.28 -37.65 12.16
N PRO A 295 -34.14 -38.92 11.73
CA PRO A 295 -35.16 -39.59 10.96
C PRO A 295 -36.40 -39.87 11.82
N PRO A 296 -37.61 -39.56 11.33
CA PRO A 296 -38.85 -39.97 11.98
C PRO A 296 -39.09 -41.48 11.88
N ASP A 297 -38.64 -42.11 10.79
CA ASP A 297 -38.80 -43.54 10.54
C ASP A 297 -37.44 -44.24 10.29
N PRO A 298 -37.17 -45.43 10.85
CA PRO A 298 -35.92 -46.16 10.63
C PRO A 298 -35.61 -46.50 9.16
N GLY A 299 -36.64 -46.49 8.29
CA GLY A 299 -36.51 -46.74 6.86
C GLY A 299 -35.84 -45.59 6.09
N ASP A 300 -35.71 -44.41 6.69
CA ASP A 300 -35.03 -43.25 6.10
C ASP A 300 -33.50 -43.34 6.20
N LEU A 301 -32.98 -44.31 6.97
CA LEU A 301 -31.55 -44.51 7.15
C LEU A 301 -30.94 -45.19 5.92
N LEU A 302 -29.93 -44.54 5.35
CA LEU A 302 -29.17 -45.06 4.22
C LEU A 302 -27.94 -45.82 4.70
N PRO A 303 -27.50 -46.87 3.98
CA PRO A 303 -26.35 -47.69 4.37
C PRO A 303 -25.00 -46.96 4.22
N GLY A 304 -24.97 -45.76 3.63
CA GLY A 304 -23.75 -44.96 3.52
C GLY A 304 -23.97 -43.59 2.88
N PRO A 305 -22.91 -42.79 2.75
CA PRO A 305 -22.97 -41.47 2.15
C PRO A 305 -23.50 -41.50 0.72
N GLN A 306 -24.36 -40.54 0.40
CA GLN A 306 -24.83 -40.24 -0.95
C GLN A 306 -24.76 -38.73 -1.17
N HIS A 307 -24.67 -38.28 -2.42
CA HIS A 307 -24.64 -36.85 -2.70
C HIS A 307 -25.91 -36.17 -2.19
N GLY A 308 -25.76 -35.10 -1.41
CA GLY A 308 -26.89 -34.29 -0.95
C GLY A 308 -27.68 -34.90 0.22
N VAL A 309 -27.15 -35.92 0.90
CA VAL A 309 -27.76 -36.45 2.14
C VAL A 309 -27.02 -35.91 3.36
N ALA A 310 -27.70 -35.72 4.48
CA ALA A 310 -27.07 -35.26 5.73
C ALA A 310 -26.64 -36.43 6.62
N LEU A 311 -25.74 -36.16 7.59
CA LEU A 311 -25.47 -37.13 8.66
C LEU A 311 -26.73 -37.35 9.49
N ALA A 312 -27.15 -38.60 9.64
CA ALA A 312 -28.34 -38.96 10.40
C ALA A 312 -27.99 -39.55 11.77
N TYR A 313 -28.89 -39.38 12.74
CA TYR A 313 -28.84 -40.14 14.00
C TYR A 313 -28.97 -41.65 13.72
N SER A 314 -28.04 -42.46 14.25
CA SER A 314 -28.08 -43.92 14.14
C SER A 314 -28.45 -44.57 15.50
N PRO A 315 -29.60 -45.25 15.62
CA PRO A 315 -30.00 -45.94 16.84
C PRO A 315 -28.97 -47.01 17.25
N GLY A 316 -28.54 -46.97 18.52
CA GLY A 316 -27.59 -47.94 19.09
C GLY A 316 -26.11 -47.58 18.98
N GLN A 317 -25.75 -46.46 18.31
CA GLN A 317 -24.40 -45.92 18.30
C GLN A 317 -24.24 -44.77 19.30
N ARG A 318 -23.14 -44.75 20.06
CA ARG A 318 -22.77 -43.63 20.94
C ARG A 318 -21.71 -42.79 20.22
N LEU A 319 -22.14 -41.70 19.58
CA LEU A 319 -21.29 -40.87 18.73
C LEU A 319 -20.89 -39.52 19.35
N PHE A 320 -21.61 -39.07 20.38
CA PHE A 320 -21.46 -37.75 20.97
C PHE A 320 -20.89 -37.84 22.39
N SER A 321 -20.07 -36.85 22.74
CA SER A 321 -19.47 -36.67 24.06
C SER A 321 -19.63 -35.22 24.50
N ASN A 322 -19.68 -34.99 25.81
CA ASN A 322 -19.60 -33.65 26.41
C ASN A 322 -18.17 -33.27 26.82
N ALA A 323 -17.18 -34.13 26.56
CA ALA A 323 -15.77 -33.83 26.76
C ALA A 323 -15.25 -32.89 25.66
N ASP A 324 -14.17 -32.17 25.97
CA ASP A 324 -13.49 -31.29 25.01
C ASP A 324 -12.96 -32.10 23.80
N PRO A 325 -13.04 -31.57 22.57
CA PRO A 325 -12.47 -32.22 21.40
C PRO A 325 -10.95 -32.40 21.52
N ASP A 326 -10.46 -33.63 21.28
CA ASP A 326 -9.04 -34.01 21.43
C ASP A 326 -8.41 -34.59 20.15
N GLY A 327 -9.13 -34.57 19.03
CA GLY A 327 -8.66 -35.07 17.74
C GLY A 327 -9.31 -34.39 16.54
N SER A 328 -8.52 -34.12 15.50
CA SER A 328 -8.99 -33.55 14.23
C SER A 328 -9.37 -34.64 13.24
N MET A 329 -10.46 -34.45 12.50
CA MET A 329 -10.80 -35.29 11.35
C MET A 329 -9.74 -35.20 10.25
N ALA A 330 -9.79 -36.13 9.29
CA ALA A 330 -8.97 -36.03 8.09
C ALA A 330 -9.28 -34.72 7.34
N PRO A 331 -8.28 -33.98 6.82
CA PRO A 331 -8.48 -32.71 6.11
C PRO A 331 -9.48 -32.80 4.96
N GLN A 332 -9.55 -33.96 4.28
CA GLN A 332 -10.48 -34.22 3.19
C GLN A 332 -11.97 -34.20 3.60
N SER A 333 -12.29 -34.11 4.89
CA SER A 333 -13.68 -34.02 5.39
C SER A 333 -14.34 -32.67 5.13
N ILE A 334 -13.53 -31.63 4.86
CA ILE A 334 -13.99 -30.28 4.55
C ILE A 334 -13.23 -29.80 3.31
N GLY A 335 -13.94 -29.26 2.33
CA GLY A 335 -13.36 -28.65 1.16
C GLY A 335 -12.78 -27.27 1.49
N GLU A 336 -11.63 -26.97 0.90
CA GLU A 336 -11.10 -25.60 0.90
C GLU A 336 -11.88 -24.76 -0.12
N MET A 337 -12.15 -23.50 0.22
CA MET A 337 -12.84 -22.55 -0.64
C MET A 337 -12.01 -21.28 -0.74
N GLY A 338 -11.99 -20.68 -1.94
CA GLY A 338 -11.15 -19.52 -2.28
C GLY A 338 -10.02 -19.92 -3.23
N GLY A 339 -9.84 -19.14 -4.30
CA GLY A 339 -8.81 -19.40 -5.31
C GLY A 339 -7.42 -18.84 -4.94
N GLY A 340 -7.32 -18.02 -3.89
CA GLY A 340 -6.07 -17.35 -3.53
C GLY A 340 -5.58 -16.33 -4.57
N GLU A 341 -6.47 -15.87 -5.46
CA GLU A 341 -6.13 -14.89 -6.48
C GLU A 341 -5.95 -13.49 -5.87
N ALA A 342 -5.00 -12.73 -6.41
CA ALA A 342 -4.75 -11.35 -5.97
C ALA A 342 -5.90 -10.42 -6.40
N HIS A 343 -6.21 -9.42 -5.57
CA HIS A 343 -7.13 -8.35 -5.92
C HIS A 343 -6.40 -7.01 -6.12
N GLU A 344 -7.02 -6.10 -6.86
CA GLU A 344 -6.51 -4.74 -7.08
C GLU A 344 -6.38 -3.98 -5.74
N ASN A 345 -5.24 -3.30 -5.56
CA ASN A 345 -4.93 -2.50 -4.37
C ASN A 345 -4.62 -1.03 -4.71
N ARG A 346 -4.75 -0.63 -5.99
CA ARG A 346 -4.67 0.77 -6.38
C ARG A 346 -6.04 1.43 -6.28
N GLN A 347 -6.04 2.64 -5.74
CA GLN A 347 -7.18 3.53 -5.83
C GLN A 347 -7.39 3.98 -7.28
N PRO A 348 -8.61 4.37 -7.67
CA PRO A 348 -8.83 5.02 -8.97
C PRO A 348 -7.92 6.23 -9.12
N GLY A 349 -7.04 6.19 -10.13
CA GLY A 349 -6.07 7.23 -10.41
C GLY A 349 -6.17 7.71 -11.86
N LEU A 350 -5.80 8.97 -12.08
CA LEU A 350 -5.57 9.51 -13.42
C LEU A 350 -4.07 9.61 -13.66
N THR A 351 -3.57 8.94 -14.70
CA THR A 351 -2.16 9.00 -15.06
C THR A 351 -1.83 10.35 -15.68
N LEU A 352 -0.97 11.11 -14.99
CA LEU A 352 -0.38 12.35 -15.46
C LEU A 352 1.15 12.23 -15.46
N ALA A 353 1.84 13.10 -16.17
CA ALA A 353 3.29 13.05 -16.28
C ALA A 353 3.95 13.83 -15.14
N TYR A 354 4.91 13.19 -14.46
CA TYR A 354 5.79 13.85 -13.51
C TYR A 354 7.11 14.21 -14.19
N PHE A 355 7.56 15.44 -13.97
CA PHE A 355 8.82 15.96 -14.48
C PHE A 355 9.67 16.51 -13.35
N ILE A 356 10.98 16.31 -13.43
CA ILE A 356 11.97 16.88 -12.51
C ILE A 356 12.81 17.95 -13.21
N CYS A 357 12.97 19.11 -12.57
CA CYS A 357 13.75 20.22 -13.10
C CYS A 357 15.26 19.95 -12.91
N TYR A 358 16.03 19.99 -13.99
CA TYR A 358 17.50 19.87 -13.92
C TYR A 358 18.24 21.17 -14.26
N LYS A 359 17.54 22.12 -14.90
CA LYS A 359 18.07 23.40 -15.36
C LYS A 359 17.16 24.52 -14.87
N GLY A 360 17.36 24.94 -13.62
CA GLY A 360 16.58 26.00 -12.97
C GLY A 360 17.42 26.72 -11.92
N VAL A 361 16.76 27.43 -10.99
CA VAL A 361 17.44 28.14 -9.91
C VAL A 361 18.02 27.13 -8.92
N TYR A 362 19.29 27.28 -8.56
CA TYR A 362 19.88 26.44 -7.52
C TYR A 362 19.23 26.76 -6.16
N PRO A 363 18.63 25.78 -5.46
CA PRO A 363 18.09 26.04 -4.14
C PRO A 363 19.22 26.39 -3.19
N MET A 364 19.11 27.47 -2.43
CA MET A 364 20.09 27.79 -1.36
C MET A 364 19.52 27.33 -0.02
N ARG A 365 20.36 26.84 0.90
CA ARG A 365 19.93 26.47 2.24
C ARG A 365 19.59 27.71 3.06
N SER A 366 18.61 27.59 3.97
CA SER A 366 18.18 28.69 4.84
C SER A 366 19.26 29.20 5.80
N SER A 367 20.25 28.37 6.17
CA SER A 367 21.27 28.67 7.18
C SER A 367 22.61 29.17 6.63
N GLN A 368 22.74 29.35 5.31
CA GLN A 368 24.02 29.67 4.66
C GLN A 368 23.87 30.97 3.87
N GLU A 369 24.34 32.09 4.43
CA GLU A 369 24.23 33.41 3.77
C GLU A 369 25.08 33.53 2.47
N HIS A 370 25.96 32.55 2.18
CA HIS A 370 26.92 32.62 1.08
C HIS A 370 27.24 31.28 0.39
N GLU A 371 26.35 30.28 0.43
CA GLU A 371 26.51 29.10 -0.44
C GLU A 371 26.17 29.52 -1.88
N SER A 372 27.22 29.80 -2.67
CA SER A 372 27.08 30.01 -4.11
C SER A 372 26.89 28.66 -4.82
N GLU A 373 26.21 28.67 -5.95
CA GLU A 373 26.10 27.53 -6.86
C GLU A 373 27.46 26.87 -7.13
N ALA A 374 28.50 27.69 -7.32
CA ALA A 374 29.87 27.23 -7.52
C ALA A 374 30.42 26.42 -6.32
N ALA A 375 30.17 26.86 -5.08
CA ALA A 375 30.62 26.14 -3.89
C ALA A 375 29.92 24.78 -3.74
N ALA A 376 28.64 24.70 -4.10
CA ALA A 376 27.90 23.44 -4.07
C ALA A 376 28.37 22.46 -5.16
N ILE A 377 28.66 22.97 -6.36
CA ILE A 377 29.27 22.18 -7.44
C ILE A 377 30.63 21.63 -7.01
N GLU A 378 31.50 22.46 -6.45
CA GLU A 378 32.83 22.02 -5.97
C GLU A 378 32.73 20.92 -4.91
N ALA A 379 31.81 21.07 -3.94
CA ALA A 379 31.57 20.06 -2.91
C ALA A 379 31.06 18.73 -3.50
N ALA A 380 30.16 18.80 -4.49
CA ALA A 380 29.61 17.60 -5.14
C ALA A 380 30.64 16.88 -6.01
N LEU A 381 31.46 17.62 -6.78
CA LEU A 381 32.57 17.04 -7.54
C LEU A 381 33.61 16.42 -6.61
N ALA A 382 33.93 17.07 -5.50
CA ALA A 382 34.85 16.52 -4.49
C ALA A 382 34.29 15.23 -3.85
N ALA A 383 33.00 15.19 -3.52
CA ALA A 383 32.33 13.99 -3.01
C ALA A 383 32.32 12.83 -4.04
N ALA A 384 32.33 13.15 -5.33
CA ALA A 384 32.47 12.19 -6.42
C ALA A 384 33.93 11.78 -6.71
N GLY A 385 34.91 12.29 -5.95
CA GLY A 385 36.34 12.01 -6.15
C GLY A 385 36.95 12.69 -7.38
N LEU A 386 36.30 13.74 -7.89
CA LEU A 386 36.72 14.50 -9.07
C LEU A 386 37.25 15.88 -8.63
N LYS A 387 38.24 16.42 -9.36
CA LYS A 387 38.71 17.79 -9.13
C LYS A 387 37.88 18.74 -9.98
N ALA A 388 37.35 19.80 -9.37
CA ALA A 388 36.84 20.95 -10.13
C ALA A 388 37.99 21.51 -10.98
N GLY A 389 37.74 21.67 -12.29
CA GLY A 389 38.71 22.12 -13.28
C GLY A 389 38.87 23.62 -13.32
#